data_AF-A6I4Q6-F1
#
_entry.id   AF-A6I4Q6-F1
#
_cell.length_a   1.000
_cell.length_b   1.000
_cell.length_c   1.000
_cell.angle_alpha   90.00
_cell.angle_beta   90.00
_cell.angle_gamma   90.00
#
_symmetry.space_group_name_H-M   'P 1'
#
loop_
_entity.id
_entity.type
_entity.pdbx_description
1 polymer ?
#
loop_
_entity_poly.entity_id
_entity_poly.type
_entity_poly.pdbx_seq_one_letter_code
_entity_poly.pdbx_strand_id
1 'polypeptide(L)'
;MVEIKNSAVSCVPTDWVKVGSTKAVSRFHSPFVVENYRRLNQLREQLVLDCNAEWLDFLENFGEHYHTLCKAVDHLATVDCIFSLAKVAKQGSYCRPTLQEEKKIIIKNGRHPMIDVLLGEQDQFVPNSTNLS
;
A
#
# COMPACT_ATOMS: atom_id res chain seq x y z
N MET A 1 -24.21 -12.91 -28.40
CA MET A 1 -23.92 -12.67 -29.82
C MET A 1 -23.95 -13.98 -30.57
N VAL A 2 -24.58 -14.02 -31.76
CA VAL A 2 -24.63 -15.21 -32.61
C VAL A 2 -23.68 -15.01 -33.79
N GLU A 3 -22.76 -15.95 -34.01
CA GLU A 3 -21.74 -15.87 -35.05
C GLU A 3 -22.05 -16.82 -36.21
N ILE A 4 -22.00 -16.31 -37.43
CA ILE A 4 -22.37 -17.05 -38.65
C ILE A 4 -21.33 -16.75 -39.75
N LYS A 5 -20.96 -17.77 -40.53
CA LYS A 5 -20.06 -17.59 -41.68
C LYS A 5 -20.67 -16.64 -42.71
N ASN A 6 -19.85 -15.80 -43.34
CA ASN A 6 -20.33 -14.84 -44.34
C ASN A 6 -21.08 -15.51 -45.51
N SER A 7 -20.76 -16.77 -45.82
CA SER A 7 -21.46 -17.57 -46.84
C SER A 7 -22.89 -17.98 -46.47
N ALA A 8 -23.28 -17.92 -45.19
CA ALA A 8 -24.58 -18.37 -44.68
C ALA A 8 -25.41 -17.21 -44.08
N VAL A 9 -25.06 -15.96 -44.37
CA VAL A 9 -25.75 -14.77 -43.84
C VAL A 9 -27.21 -14.68 -44.31
N SER A 10 -27.54 -15.29 -45.46
CA SER A 10 -28.92 -15.39 -45.96
C SER A 10 -29.85 -16.19 -45.04
N CYS A 11 -29.33 -17.01 -44.13
CA CYS A 11 -30.12 -17.76 -43.15
C CYS A 11 -30.51 -16.92 -41.91
N VAL A 12 -30.05 -15.68 -41.80
CA VAL A 12 -30.35 -14.80 -40.66
C VAL A 12 -31.65 -14.03 -40.91
N PRO A 13 -32.59 -14.00 -39.94
CA PRO A 13 -33.79 -13.18 -40.04
C PRO A 13 -33.46 -11.70 -40.28
N THR A 14 -34.29 -11.02 -41.07
CA THR A 14 -34.05 -9.63 -41.51
C THR A 14 -34.14 -8.59 -40.40
N ASP A 15 -34.82 -8.92 -39.31
CA ASP A 15 -34.99 -8.09 -38.12
C ASP A 15 -33.77 -8.16 -37.16
N TRP A 16 -32.80 -9.04 -37.42
CA TRP A 16 -31.59 -9.14 -36.61
C TRP A 16 -30.58 -8.05 -36.95
N VAL A 17 -29.96 -7.48 -35.92
CA VAL A 17 -28.98 -6.40 -36.04
C VAL A 17 -27.57 -6.97 -36.10
N LYS A 18 -26.82 -6.61 -37.14
CA LYS A 18 -25.38 -6.94 -37.25
C LYS A 18 -24.58 -6.08 -36.28
N VAL A 19 -23.96 -6.72 -35.29
CA VAL A 19 -23.23 -6.08 -34.19
C VAL A 19 -21.70 -6.22 -34.31
N GLY A 20 -21.23 -7.02 -35.26
CA GLY A 20 -19.81 -7.15 -35.55
C GLY A 20 -19.56 -7.90 -36.86
N SER A 21 -18.37 -7.70 -37.44
CA SER A 21 -17.96 -8.40 -38.66
C SER A 21 -16.46 -8.65 -38.65
N THR A 22 -16.07 -9.77 -39.24
CA THR A 22 -14.70 -10.04 -39.67
C THR A 22 -14.71 -10.48 -41.14
N LYS A 23 -13.52 -10.74 -41.70
CA LYS A 23 -13.40 -11.24 -43.09
C LYS A 23 -14.09 -12.60 -43.29
N ALA A 24 -14.18 -13.43 -42.26
CA ALA A 24 -14.73 -14.79 -42.36
C ALA A 24 -16.18 -14.92 -41.84
N VAL A 25 -16.53 -14.16 -40.79
CA VAL A 25 -17.80 -14.32 -40.06
C VAL A 25 -18.46 -12.98 -39.75
N SER A 26 -19.79 -13.00 -39.71
CA SER A 26 -20.63 -11.89 -39.28
C SER A 26 -21.35 -12.25 -37.99
N ARG A 27 -21.56 -11.26 -37.12
CA ARG A 27 -22.13 -11.46 -35.79
C ARG A 27 -23.39 -10.62 -35.58
N PHE A 28 -24.43 -11.24 -35.02
CA PHE A 28 -25.77 -10.66 -34.94
C PHE A 28 -26.38 -10.77 -33.55
N HIS A 29 -27.32 -9.86 -33.26
CA HIS A 29 -28.26 -9.92 -32.14
C HIS A 29 -29.69 -9.88 -32.67
N SER A 30 -30.57 -10.73 -32.14
CA SER A 30 -32.01 -10.64 -32.39
C SER A 30 -32.61 -9.39 -31.73
N PRO A 31 -33.79 -8.90 -32.16
CA PRO A 31 -34.45 -7.77 -31.51
C PRO A 31 -34.63 -7.94 -30.00
N PHE A 32 -35.02 -9.16 -29.58
CA PHE A 32 -35.13 -9.51 -28.16
C PHE A 32 -33.80 -9.33 -27.41
N VAL A 33 -32.68 -9.76 -27.98
CA VAL A 33 -31.36 -9.59 -27.37
C VAL A 33 -30.95 -8.13 -27.36
N VAL A 34 -31.21 -7.35 -28.42
CA VAL A 34 -30.86 -5.92 -28.47
C VAL A 34 -31.55 -5.14 -27.34
N GLU A 35 -32.86 -5.36 -27.16
CA GLU A 35 -33.63 -4.68 -26.12
C GLU A 35 -33.17 -5.08 -24.71
N ASN A 36 -33.08 -6.37 -24.43
CA ASN A 36 -32.68 -6.85 -23.11
C ASN A 36 -31.22 -6.55 -22.78
N TYR A 37 -30.33 -6.55 -23.78
CA TYR A 37 -28.93 -6.16 -23.57
C TYR A 37 -28.80 -4.68 -23.21
N ARG A 38 -29.62 -3.80 -23.82
CA ARG A 38 -29.68 -2.39 -23.43
C ARG A 38 -30.14 -2.23 -21.98
N ARG A 39 -31.24 -2.88 -21.60
CA ARG A 39 -31.75 -2.86 -20.21
C ARG A 39 -30.74 -3.43 -19.21
N LEU A 40 -30.08 -4.53 -19.57
CA LEU A 40 -29.05 -5.14 -18.72
C LEU A 40 -27.88 -4.18 -18.48
N ASN A 41 -27.42 -3.47 -19.51
CA ASN A 41 -26.33 -2.52 -19.35
C ASN A 41 -26.73 -1.31 -18.49
N GLN A 42 -27.96 -0.80 -18.65
CA GLN A 42 -28.49 0.25 -17.77
C GLN A 42 -28.51 -0.19 -16.31
N LEU A 43 -28.97 -1.41 -16.03
CA LEU A 43 -28.98 -1.95 -14.66
C LEU A 43 -27.56 -2.20 -14.13
N ARG A 44 -26.61 -2.59 -14.98
CA ARG A 44 -25.20 -2.73 -14.60
C ARG A 44 -24.57 -1.38 -14.25
N GLU A 45 -24.83 -0.35 -15.03
CA GLU A 45 -24.36 1.00 -14.75
C GLU A 45 -24.99 1.53 -13.46
N GLN A 46 -26.30 1.34 -13.25
CA GLN A 46 -26.97 1.71 -12.01
C GLN A 46 -26.37 0.99 -10.80
N LEU A 47 -26.14 -0.32 -10.90
CA LEU A 47 -25.52 -1.10 -9.82
C LEU A 47 -24.14 -0.56 -9.46
N VAL A 48 -23.33 -0.14 -10.44
CA VAL A 48 -22.02 0.46 -10.18
C VAL A 48 -22.17 1.78 -9.42
N LEU A 49 -23.15 2.61 -9.76
CA LEU A 49 -23.42 3.87 -9.05
C LEU A 49 -23.86 3.60 -7.61
N ASP A 50 -24.80 2.66 -7.42
CA ASP A 50 -25.32 2.30 -6.10
C ASP A 50 -24.20 1.73 -5.22
N CYS A 51 -23.39 0.80 -5.75
CA CYS A 51 -22.25 0.25 -5.02
C CYS A 51 -21.20 1.31 -4.65
N ASN A 52 -20.95 2.30 -5.52
CA ASN A 52 -20.01 3.37 -5.20
C ASN A 52 -20.54 4.28 -4.09
N ALA A 53 -21.84 4.55 -4.06
CA ALA A 53 -22.45 5.31 -2.98
C ALA A 53 -22.30 4.57 -1.64
N GLU A 54 -22.66 3.29 -1.60
CA GLU A 54 -22.52 2.44 -0.40
C GLU A 54 -21.06 2.27 0.01
N TRP A 55 -20.12 2.24 -0.93
CA TRP A 55 -18.69 2.18 -0.63
C TRP A 55 -18.19 3.44 0.09
N LEU A 56 -18.67 4.62 -0.31
CA LEU A 56 -18.31 5.87 0.36
C LEU A 56 -18.89 5.93 1.77
N ASP A 57 -20.14 5.51 1.96
CA ASP A 57 -20.77 5.42 3.28
C ASP A 57 -20.03 4.42 4.19
N PHE A 58 -19.63 3.27 3.64
CA PHE A 58 -18.78 2.31 4.34
C PHE A 58 -17.44 2.92 4.79
N LEU A 59 -16.78 3.70 3.93
CA LEU A 59 -15.52 4.36 4.27
C LEU A 59 -15.70 5.47 5.31
N GLU A 60 -16.83 6.19 5.28
CA GLU A 60 -17.17 7.19 6.28
C GLU A 60 -17.35 6.55 7.66
N ASN A 61 -18.13 5.46 7.73
CA ASN A 61 -18.30 4.65 8.94
C ASN A 61 -16.97 4.08 9.46
N PHE A 62 -16.11 3.59 8.55
CA PHE A 62 -14.76 3.13 8.94
C PHE A 62 -13.88 4.28 9.46
N GLY A 63 -14.03 5.47 8.85
CA GLY A 63 -13.30 6.68 9.19
C GLY A 63 -13.53 7.17 10.63
N GLU A 64 -14.67 6.84 11.25
CA GLU A 64 -14.94 7.16 12.66
C GLU A 64 -13.87 6.61 13.62
N HIS A 65 -13.23 5.51 13.25
CA HIS A 65 -12.19 4.86 14.06
C HIS A 65 -10.75 5.24 13.66
N TYR A 66 -10.58 6.19 12.73
CA TYR A 66 -9.28 6.58 12.17
C TYR A 66 -8.26 6.92 13.26
N HIS A 67 -8.60 7.80 14.20
CA HIS A 67 -7.66 8.22 15.25
C HIS A 67 -7.26 7.07 16.19
N THR A 68 -8.16 6.12 16.45
CA THR A 68 -7.86 4.94 17.26
C THR A 68 -6.84 4.05 16.56
N LEU A 69 -7.00 3.85 15.24
CA LEU A 69 -6.06 3.07 14.44
C LEU A 69 -4.70 3.77 14.33
N CYS A 70 -4.66 5.09 14.12
CA CYS A 70 -3.42 5.85 14.12
C CYS A 70 -2.66 5.74 15.44
N LYS A 71 -3.35 5.84 16.58
CA LYS A 71 -2.72 5.65 17.90
C LYS A 71 -2.07 4.27 18.05
N ALA A 72 -2.73 3.22 17.55
CA ALA A 72 -2.14 1.89 17.54
C ALA A 72 -0.84 1.83 16.73
N VAL A 73 -0.80 2.49 15.57
CA VAL A 73 0.40 2.63 14.75
C VAL A 73 1.49 3.44 15.45
N ASP A 74 1.14 4.54 16.13
CA ASP A 74 2.10 5.35 16.89
C ASP A 74 2.72 4.57 18.06
N HIS A 75 1.92 3.72 18.71
CA HIS A 75 2.41 2.80 19.73
C HIS A 75 3.36 1.76 19.14
N LEU A 76 3.04 1.18 17.98
CA LEU A 76 3.93 0.27 17.27
C LEU A 76 5.24 0.97 16.87
N ALA A 77 5.18 2.21 16.38
CA ALA A 77 6.36 2.99 16.04
C ALA A 77 7.25 3.27 17.26
N THR A 78 6.64 3.60 18.41
CA THR A 78 7.36 3.79 19.67
C THR A 78 8.09 2.51 20.09
N VAL A 79 7.42 1.36 19.98
CA VAL A 79 8.02 0.05 20.27
C VAL A 79 9.20 -0.20 19.33
N ASP A 80 9.02 0.00 18.02
CA ASP A 80 10.09 -0.18 17.04
C ASP A 80 11.32 0.70 17.32
N CYS A 81 11.12 1.98 17.66
CA CYS A 81 12.21 2.88 18.05
C CYS A 81 12.99 2.36 19.28
N ILE A 82 12.29 1.92 20.33
CA ILE A 82 12.94 1.39 21.54
C ILE A 82 13.73 0.11 21.21
N PHE A 83 13.16 -0.80 20.42
CA PHE A 83 13.85 -2.02 20.01
C PHE A 83 15.07 -1.73 19.11
N SER A 84 14.97 -0.73 18.23
CA SER A 84 16.09 -0.28 17.42
C SER A 84 17.26 0.22 18.29
N LEU A 85 16.98 1.09 19.28
CA LEU A 85 17.98 1.56 20.23
C LEU A 85 18.56 0.42 21.08
N ALA A 86 17.73 -0.53 21.53
CA ALA A 86 18.17 -1.69 22.28
C ALA A 86 19.11 -2.60 21.46
N LYS A 87 18.85 -2.76 20.16
CA LYS A 87 19.71 -3.50 19.24
C LYS A 87 21.08 -2.83 19.09
N VAL A 88 21.12 -1.50 18.94
CA VAL A 88 22.38 -0.74 18.90
C VAL A 88 23.17 -0.91 20.20
N ALA A 89 22.49 -0.79 21.35
CA ALA A 89 23.12 -0.95 22.65
C ALA A 89 23.72 -2.36 22.89
N LYS A 90 23.22 -3.38 22.19
CA LYS A 90 23.69 -4.78 22.31
C LYS A 90 24.93 -5.09 21.45
N GLN A 91 25.20 -4.32 20.40
CA GLN A 91 26.21 -4.66 19.37
C GLN A 91 27.66 -4.28 19.73
N GLY A 92 27.88 -3.52 20.81
CA GLY A 92 29.22 -3.09 21.21
C GLY A 92 29.30 -2.65 22.67
N SER A 93 30.36 -1.92 23.02
CA SER A 93 30.63 -1.42 24.38
C SER A 93 29.81 -0.16 24.72
N TYR A 94 28.54 -0.13 24.32
CA TYR A 94 27.62 0.95 24.67
C TYR A 94 27.24 0.84 26.15
N CYS A 95 27.17 1.99 26.81
CA CYS A 95 26.71 2.10 28.19
C CYS A 95 25.48 2.99 28.27
N ARG A 96 24.65 2.81 29.31
CA ARG A 96 23.53 3.71 29.57
C ARG A 96 24.08 5.04 30.10
N PRO A 97 23.92 6.18 29.38
CA PRO A 97 24.41 7.46 29.86
C PRO A 97 23.62 7.91 31.10
N THR A 98 24.31 8.61 32.01
CA THR A 98 23.65 9.27 33.16
C THR A 98 23.37 10.72 32.80
N LEU A 99 22.10 11.10 32.78
CA LEU A 99 21.67 12.47 32.50
C LEU A 99 21.60 13.27 33.80
N GLN A 100 22.07 14.52 33.76
CA GLN A 100 21.99 15.48 34.86
C GLN A 100 21.50 16.83 34.33
N GLU A 101 20.96 17.67 35.22
CA GLU A 101 20.44 18.98 34.85
C GLU A 101 21.57 20.00 34.62
N GLU A 102 22.69 19.87 35.33
CA GLU A 102 23.86 20.72 35.10
C GLU A 102 24.51 20.43 33.74
N LYS A 103 24.97 21.50 33.07
CA LYS A 103 25.62 21.41 31.76
C LYS A 103 27.04 20.85 31.89
N LYS A 104 27.15 19.52 31.92
CA LYS A 104 28.43 18.82 31.98
C LYS A 104 28.52 17.67 30.98
N ILE A 105 29.73 17.42 30.49
CA ILE A 105 30.05 16.34 29.56
C ILE A 105 31.24 15.58 30.14
N ILE A 106 30.97 14.38 30.67
CA ILE A 106 31.98 13.48 31.21
C ILE A 106 31.90 12.16 30.45
N ILE A 107 32.89 11.91 29.59
CA ILE A 107 33.00 10.72 28.76
C ILE A 107 34.29 10.00 29.15
N LYS A 108 34.21 8.71 29.48
CA LYS A 108 35.36 7.86 29.76
C LYS A 108 35.54 6.87 28.62
N ASN A 109 36.71 6.83 28.00
CA ASN A 109 37.01 5.93 26.87
C ASN A 109 35.92 5.99 25.78
N GLY A 110 35.52 7.19 25.37
CA GLY A 110 34.53 7.39 24.32
C GLY A 110 35.09 7.04 22.94
N ARG A 111 34.24 6.49 22.08
CA ARG A 111 34.52 6.17 20.68
C ARG A 111 33.53 6.91 19.77
N HIS A 112 33.93 7.19 18.53
CA HIS A 112 33.04 7.79 17.54
C HIS A 112 32.09 6.72 16.96
N PRO A 113 30.75 6.89 17.02
CA PRO A 113 29.78 5.83 16.69
C PRO A 113 29.98 5.17 15.32
N MET A 114 30.22 5.95 14.27
CA MET A 114 30.45 5.40 12.92
C MET A 114 31.80 4.71 12.77
N ILE A 115 32.85 5.18 13.46
CA ILE A 115 34.19 4.59 13.33
C ILE A 115 34.21 3.25 14.07
N ASP A 116 33.54 3.18 15.21
CA ASP A 116 33.40 1.95 16.00
C ASP A 116 32.69 0.84 15.21
N VAL A 117 31.66 1.17 14.44
CA VAL A 117 30.96 0.19 13.58
C VAL A 117 31.82 -0.25 12.39
N LEU A 118 32.58 0.66 11.77
CA LEU A 118 33.35 0.36 10.56
C LEU A 118 34.68 -0.35 10.84
N LEU A 119 35.35 0.00 11.94
CA LEU A 119 36.71 -0.44 12.25
C LEU A 119 36.78 -1.27 13.54
N GLY A 120 35.85 -1.16 14.48
CA GLY A 120 35.89 -1.87 15.76
C GLY A 120 37.09 -1.48 16.64
N GLU A 121 37.58 -2.41 17.44
CA GLU A 121 38.73 -2.20 18.31
C GLU A 121 40.05 -2.33 17.52
N GLN A 122 40.42 -1.27 16.80
CA GLN A 122 41.70 -1.14 16.11
C GLN A 122 42.59 -0.09 16.80
N ASP A 123 43.90 -0.31 16.75
CA ASP A 123 44.92 0.57 17.38
C ASP A 123 44.95 1.99 16.78
N GLN A 124 44.38 2.20 15.59
CA GLN A 124 44.44 3.47 14.88
C GLN A 124 43.47 4.52 15.45
N PHE A 125 42.34 4.09 16.04
CA PHE A 125 41.35 4.97 16.66
C PHE A 125 41.06 4.52 18.10
N VAL A 126 41.98 4.90 18.99
CA VAL A 126 41.88 4.60 20.42
C VAL A 126 40.79 5.44 21.11
N PRO A 127 40.13 4.89 22.14
CA PRO A 127 39.13 5.63 22.92
C PRO A 127 39.71 6.87 23.61
N ASN A 128 38.93 7.95 23.66
CA ASN A 128 39.34 9.21 24.29
C ASN A 128 38.40 9.62 25.42
N SER A 129 38.96 10.18 26.49
CA SER A 129 38.16 10.72 27.60
C SER A 129 37.95 12.23 27.45
N THR A 130 36.79 12.72 27.88
CA THR A 130 36.42 14.14 27.81
C THR A 130 35.80 14.56 29.14
N ASN A 131 36.23 15.69 29.69
CA ASN A 131 35.64 16.27 30.89
C ASN A 131 35.47 17.78 30.69
N LEU A 132 34.21 18.21 30.61
CA LEU A 132 33.79 19.61 30.54
C LEU A 132 32.70 19.79 31.60
N SER A 133 32.97 20.58 32.63
CA SER A 133 32.09 20.76 33.79
C SER A 133 31.91 22.23 34.11
#